data_AF-A0A535EL90-F1
#
_entry.id   AF-A0A535EL90-F1
#
_cell.length_a   1.000
_cell.length_b   1.000
_cell.length_c   1.000
_cell.angle_alpha   90.00
_cell.angle_beta   90.00
_cell.angle_gamma   90.00
#
_symmetry.space_group_name_H-M   'P 1'
#
loop_
_entity.id
_entity.type
_entity.pdbx_description
1 polymer ?
#
loop_
_entity_poly.entity_id
_entity_poly.type
_entity_poly.pdbx_seq_one_letter_code
_entity_poly.pdbx_strand_id
1 'polypeptide(L)'
;PELIEDCVGNAHGNLARVRELVERHPELVNARAPWEETPIQAATQMGNRPIIDFLVERGAPVDFFTASVLGRIEDLRLELAKDPGRARSRGVHDLPSLYFAAIGGHVEIAELLFSAGASVNEHCESAAPIHGAVMGGHPEMVRWLLDHEADAALPDYQGRGARQLAVDLQRPDLAALFD
;
A
#
# COMPACT_ATOMS: atom_id res chain seq x y z
N PRO A 1 21.97 -2.16 13.88
CA PRO A 1 21.22 -3.18 13.12
C PRO A 1 19.90 -3.54 13.80
N GLU A 2 19.94 -4.07 15.03
CA GLU A 2 18.74 -4.48 15.76
C GLU A 2 17.69 -3.37 15.92
N LEU A 3 18.08 -2.14 16.30
CA LEU A 3 17.12 -1.03 16.43
C LEU A 3 16.47 -0.61 15.09
N ILE A 4 17.21 -0.73 13.98
CA ILE A 4 16.68 -0.41 12.65
C ILE A 4 15.67 -1.47 12.24
N GLU A 5 16.03 -2.74 12.39
CA GLU A 5 15.16 -3.88 12.09
C GLU A 5 13.91 -3.88 12.97
N ASP A 6 14.04 -3.57 14.26
CA ASP A 6 12.93 -3.41 15.20
C ASP A 6 12.01 -2.25 14.77
N CYS A 7 12.57 -1.10 14.38
CA CYS A 7 11.77 0.04 13.93
C CYS A 7 11.03 -0.24 12.61
N VAL A 8 11.72 -0.74 11.59
CA VAL A 8 11.14 -1.05 10.28
C VAL A 8 10.13 -2.19 10.39
N GLY A 9 10.45 -3.26 11.12
CA GLY A 9 9.54 -4.37 11.37
C GLY A 9 8.24 -3.91 12.05
N ASN A 10 8.33 -3.09 13.10
CA ASN A 10 7.15 -2.56 13.78
C ASN A 10 6.37 -1.52 12.96
N ALA A 11 6.98 -0.88 11.95
CA ALA A 11 6.28 0.06 11.08
C ALA A 11 5.19 -0.59 10.22
N HIS A 12 5.15 -1.92 10.13
CA HIS A 12 4.06 -2.68 9.51
C HIS A 12 2.74 -2.67 10.30
N GLY A 13 2.68 -2.12 11.52
CA GLY A 13 1.41 -2.00 12.25
C GLY A 13 1.47 -1.63 13.72
N ASN A 14 2.65 -1.56 14.33
CA ASN A 14 2.81 -1.23 15.75
C ASN A 14 3.25 0.23 15.94
N LEU A 15 2.30 1.15 15.81
CA LEU A 15 2.54 2.58 15.99
C LEU A 15 3.18 2.90 17.34
N ALA A 16 2.74 2.27 18.44
CA ALA A 16 3.26 2.55 19.77
C ALA A 16 4.78 2.30 19.85
N ARG A 17 5.25 1.18 19.31
CA ARG A 17 6.67 0.84 19.28
C ARG A 17 7.46 1.76 18.34
N VAL A 18 6.90 2.08 17.17
CA VAL A 18 7.54 3.04 16.25
C VAL A 18 7.71 4.41 16.90
N ARG A 19 6.69 4.91 17.60
CA ARG A 19 6.76 6.19 18.34
C ARG A 19 7.88 6.16 19.37
N GLU A 20 7.88 5.13 20.23
CA GLU A 20 8.87 4.96 21.28
C GLU A 20 10.31 4.89 20.74
N LEU A 21 10.53 4.19 19.63
CA LEU A 21 11.84 4.07 18.99
C LEU A 21 12.30 5.39 18.38
N VAL A 22 11.47 6.01 17.53
CA VAL A 22 11.85 7.23 16.79
C VAL A 22 11.98 8.44 17.73
N GLU A 23 11.23 8.51 18.82
CA GLU A 23 11.38 9.58 19.81
C GLU A 23 12.70 9.50 20.60
N ARG A 24 13.20 8.28 20.84
CA ARG A 24 14.51 8.07 21.48
C ARG A 24 15.68 8.12 20.49
N HIS A 25 15.41 7.76 19.24
CA HIS A 25 16.39 7.59 18.17
C HIS A 25 15.86 8.22 16.87
N PRO A 26 15.86 9.56 16.74
CA PRO A 26 15.33 10.24 15.57
C PRO A 26 15.98 9.83 14.24
N GLU A 27 17.22 9.35 14.27
CA GLU A 27 17.93 8.81 13.11
C GLU A 27 17.24 7.60 12.47
N LEU A 28 16.36 6.92 13.21
CA LEU A 28 15.61 5.76 12.70
C LEU A 28 14.55 6.15 11.67
N VAL A 29 14.09 7.41 11.65
CA VAL A 29 12.99 7.86 10.78
C VAL A 29 13.22 7.54 9.30
N ASN A 30 14.48 7.61 8.85
CA ASN A 30 14.92 7.34 7.48
C ASN A 30 15.94 6.19 7.42
N ALA A 31 16.11 5.43 8.50
CA ALA A 31 17.03 4.30 8.51
C ALA A 31 16.52 3.19 7.59
N ARG A 32 17.45 2.46 6.97
CA ARG A 32 17.13 1.38 6.04
C ARG A 32 17.56 0.04 6.61
N ALA A 33 16.63 -0.90 6.72
CA ALA A 33 16.90 -2.26 7.17
C ALA A 33 17.71 -3.05 6.14
N PRO A 34 18.29 -4.23 6.50
CA PRO A 34 19.04 -5.08 5.57
C PRO A 34 18.25 -5.55 4.35
N TRP A 35 16.91 -5.59 4.41
CA TRP A 35 16.01 -5.91 3.29
C TRP A 35 15.62 -4.68 2.46
N GLU A 36 16.42 -3.62 2.52
CA GLU A 36 16.32 -2.41 1.70
C GLU A 36 15.05 -1.56 1.87
N GLU A 37 14.43 -1.65 3.04
CA GLU A 37 13.19 -0.94 3.37
C GLU A 37 13.38 0.07 4.51
N THR A 38 12.68 1.21 4.43
CA THR A 38 12.60 2.24 5.47
C THR A 38 11.28 2.14 6.25
N PRO A 39 11.16 2.74 7.46
CA PRO A 39 9.92 2.66 8.23
C PRO A 39 8.69 3.18 7.48
N ILE A 40 8.84 4.25 6.67
CA ILE A 40 7.70 4.81 5.93
C ILE A 40 7.26 3.88 4.79
N GLN A 41 8.20 3.15 4.18
CA GLN A 41 7.88 2.17 3.14
C GLN A 41 7.13 0.96 3.72
N ALA A 42 7.56 0.44 4.87
CA ALA A 42 6.86 -0.60 5.62
C ALA A 42 5.42 -0.18 6.01
N ALA A 43 5.27 1.06 6.49
CA ALA A 43 3.95 1.59 6.81
C ALA A 43 3.08 1.78 5.56
N THR A 44 3.69 2.21 4.44
CA THR A 44 3.03 2.41 3.14
C THR A 44 2.56 1.10 2.53
N GLN A 45 3.36 0.03 2.58
CA GLN A 45 2.97 -1.31 2.14
C GLN A 45 1.66 -1.77 2.78
N MET A 46 1.47 -1.43 4.05
CA MET A 46 0.35 -1.88 4.88
C MET A 46 -0.80 -0.86 4.96
N GLY A 47 -0.70 0.27 4.24
CA GLY A 47 -1.71 1.33 4.30
C GLY A 47 -1.86 1.97 5.69
N ASN A 48 -0.86 1.85 6.57
CA ASN A 48 -0.93 2.28 7.97
C ASN A 48 -0.78 3.80 8.10
N ARG A 49 -1.82 4.53 7.72
CA ARG A 49 -1.84 6.00 7.72
C ARG A 49 -1.38 6.63 9.05
N PRO A 50 -1.77 6.13 10.24
CA PRO A 50 -1.26 6.69 11.50
C PRO A 50 0.26 6.61 11.68
N ILE A 51 0.92 5.58 11.13
CA ILE A 51 2.38 5.44 11.15
C ILE A 51 3.00 6.33 10.07
N ILE A 52 2.42 6.35 8.87
CA ILE A 52 2.88 7.22 7.77
C ILE A 52 2.86 8.69 8.22
N ASP A 53 1.74 9.18 8.73
CA ASP A 53 1.59 10.57 9.17
C ASP A 53 2.63 10.92 10.26
N PHE A 54 2.82 10.03 11.24
CA PHE A 54 3.82 10.22 12.30
C PHE A 54 5.26 10.34 11.77
N LEU A 55 5.62 9.52 10.78
CA LEU A 55 6.95 9.52 10.17
C LEU A 55 7.14 10.77 9.29
N VAL A 56 6.13 11.17 8.52
CA VAL A 56 6.15 12.39 7.71
C VAL A 56 6.31 13.64 8.58
N GLU A 57 5.61 13.72 9.71
CA GLU A 57 5.78 14.78 10.71
C GLU A 57 7.22 14.89 11.24
N ARG A 58 8.02 13.81 11.12
CA ARG A 58 9.42 13.73 11.54
C ARG A 58 10.41 13.79 10.37
N GLY A 59 9.92 14.16 9.18
CA GLY A 59 10.76 14.40 8.00
C GLY A 59 11.05 13.14 7.18
N ALA A 60 10.26 12.08 7.30
CA ALA A 60 10.27 11.02 6.31
C ALA A 60 9.76 11.57 4.96
N PRO A 61 10.46 11.29 3.84
CA PRO A 61 10.02 11.75 2.53
C PRO A 61 8.76 11.02 2.08
N VAL A 62 7.87 11.74 1.41
CA VAL A 62 6.70 11.15 0.75
C VAL A 62 7.07 10.89 -0.70
N ASP A 63 7.22 9.61 -1.05
CA ASP A 63 7.43 9.19 -2.44
C ASP A 63 6.08 8.97 -3.16
N PHE A 64 6.16 8.62 -4.45
CA PHE A 64 4.99 8.34 -5.30
C PHE A 64 4.01 7.32 -4.68
N PHE A 65 4.52 6.24 -4.08
CA PHE A 65 3.69 5.19 -3.49
C PHE A 65 3.04 5.63 -2.18
N THR A 66 3.79 6.34 -1.34
CA THR A 66 3.30 6.94 -0.10
C THR A 66 2.23 8.00 -0.40
N ALA A 67 2.47 8.85 -1.40
CA ALA A 67 1.50 9.83 -1.90
C ALA A 67 0.21 9.15 -2.39
N SER A 68 0.34 8.00 -3.06
CA SER A 68 -0.79 7.19 -3.50
C SER A 68 -1.63 6.69 -2.33
N VAL A 69 -1.02 6.14 -1.27
CA VAL A 69 -1.72 5.69 -0.05
C VAL A 69 -2.37 6.85 0.71
N LEU A 70 -1.73 8.03 0.70
CA LEU A 70 -2.22 9.22 1.39
C LEU A 70 -3.30 10.00 0.63
N GLY A 71 -3.63 9.61 -0.61
CA GLY A 71 -4.64 10.31 -1.41
C GLY A 71 -4.15 11.64 -2.00
N ARG A 72 -2.83 11.83 -2.16
CA ARG A 72 -2.24 13.08 -2.68
C ARG A 72 -2.31 13.11 -4.21
N ILE A 73 -3.53 13.19 -4.74
CA ILE A 73 -3.80 13.07 -6.18
C ILE A 73 -3.04 14.11 -7.03
N GLU A 74 -2.85 15.34 -6.54
CA GLU A 74 -2.11 16.37 -7.29
C GLU A 74 -0.62 16.05 -7.42
N ASP A 75 -0.01 15.44 -6.40
CA ASP A 75 1.39 15.00 -6.47
C ASP A 75 1.55 13.92 -7.55
N LEU A 76 0.62 12.96 -7.60
CA LEU A 76 0.62 11.90 -8.60
C LEU A 76 0.34 12.43 -10.01
N ARG A 77 -0.59 13.39 -10.16
CA ARG A 77 -0.84 14.06 -11.45
C ARG A 77 0.43 14.73 -11.97
N LEU A 78 1.16 15.44 -11.10
CA LEU A 78 2.40 16.11 -11.47
C LEU A 78 3.49 15.12 -11.86
N GLU A 79 3.66 14.01 -11.13
CA GLU A 79 4.64 12.97 -11.46
C GLU A 79 4.28 12.26 -12.77
N LEU A 80 3.02 11.86 -12.97
CA LEU A 80 2.57 11.19 -14.19
C LEU A 80 2.60 12.09 -15.42
N ALA A 81 2.40 13.39 -15.25
CA ALA A 81 2.58 14.35 -16.35
C ALA A 81 4.04 14.43 -16.83
N LYS A 82 5.02 14.19 -15.94
CA LYS A 82 6.44 14.16 -16.28
C LYS A 82 6.86 12.80 -16.85
N ASP A 83 6.34 11.72 -16.26
CA ASP A 83 6.61 10.35 -16.66
C ASP A 83 5.34 9.49 -16.53
N PRO A 84 4.56 9.34 -17.61
CA PRO A 84 3.39 8.46 -17.62
C PRO A 84 3.75 6.99 -17.33
N GLY A 85 4.99 6.58 -17.62
CA GLY A 85 5.50 5.24 -17.32
C GLY A 85 5.52 4.94 -15.82
N ARG A 86 5.51 5.97 -14.97
CA ARG A 86 5.47 5.84 -13.52
C ARG A 86 4.24 5.05 -13.03
N ALA A 87 3.12 5.08 -13.76
CA ALA A 87 1.92 4.30 -13.43
C ALA A 87 2.15 2.78 -13.40
N ARG A 88 3.17 2.28 -14.13
CA ARG A 88 3.56 0.86 -14.15
C ARG A 88 4.80 0.58 -13.29
N SER A 89 5.19 1.53 -12.43
CA SER A 89 6.29 1.33 -11.49
C SER A 89 5.89 0.37 -10.38
N ARG A 90 6.92 -0.19 -9.74
CA ARG A 90 6.80 -1.15 -8.64
C ARG A 90 7.47 -0.58 -7.40
N GLY A 91 6.78 -0.70 -6.26
CA GLY A 91 7.25 -0.23 -4.96
C GLY A 91 8.05 -1.28 -4.21
N VAL A 92 8.07 -1.18 -2.89
CA VAL A 92 8.66 -2.24 -2.04
C VAL A 92 7.95 -3.58 -2.27
N HIS A 93 8.70 -4.67 -2.12
CA HIS A 93 8.22 -6.04 -2.39
C HIS A 93 7.61 -6.23 -3.78
N ASP A 94 8.07 -5.44 -4.75
CA ASP A 94 7.64 -5.51 -6.13
C ASP A 94 6.13 -5.25 -6.34
N LEU A 95 5.48 -4.59 -5.37
CA LEU A 95 4.06 -4.27 -5.42
C LEU A 95 3.76 -3.25 -6.52
N PRO A 96 2.74 -3.47 -7.35
CA PRO A 96 2.39 -2.57 -8.45
C PRO A 96 1.86 -1.23 -7.91
N SER A 97 2.04 -0.15 -8.67
CA SER A 97 1.55 1.18 -8.27
C SER A 97 0.07 1.20 -7.87
N LEU A 98 -0.77 0.47 -8.60
CA LEU A 98 -2.22 0.40 -8.33
C LEU A 98 -2.55 -0.24 -6.97
N TYR A 99 -1.70 -1.13 -6.45
CA TYR A 99 -1.88 -1.70 -5.11
C TYR A 99 -1.89 -0.60 -4.03
N PHE A 100 -1.02 0.40 -4.15
CA PHE A 100 -0.92 1.48 -3.17
C PHE A 100 -2.16 2.40 -3.17
N ALA A 101 -2.76 2.63 -4.35
CA ALA A 101 -4.06 3.29 -4.44
C ALA A 101 -5.16 2.44 -3.81
N ALA A 102 -5.12 1.13 -4.07
CA ALA A 102 -6.13 0.19 -3.60
C ALA A 102 -6.14 0.03 -2.07
N ILE A 103 -4.97 -0.15 -1.44
CA ILE A 103 -4.86 -0.25 0.02
C ILE A 103 -5.13 1.07 0.75
N GLY A 104 -4.98 2.21 0.07
CA GLY A 104 -5.41 3.51 0.57
C GLY A 104 -6.90 3.83 0.31
N GLY A 105 -7.57 3.05 -0.55
CA GLY A 105 -8.98 3.23 -0.90
C GLY A 105 -9.27 4.37 -1.88
N HIS A 106 -8.26 4.90 -2.57
CA HIS A 106 -8.39 6.11 -3.40
C HIS A 106 -8.79 5.78 -4.84
N VAL A 107 -10.09 5.64 -5.11
CA VAL A 107 -10.62 5.28 -6.44
C VAL A 107 -10.18 6.26 -7.53
N GLU A 108 -10.15 7.56 -7.24
CA GLU A 108 -9.71 8.57 -8.22
C GLU A 108 -8.23 8.41 -8.62
N ILE A 109 -7.39 7.96 -7.68
CA ILE A 109 -5.99 7.66 -7.98
C ILE A 109 -5.88 6.35 -8.76
N ALA A 110 -6.69 5.35 -8.43
CA ALA A 110 -6.74 4.10 -9.18
C ALA A 110 -7.13 4.35 -10.65
N GLU A 111 -8.14 5.19 -10.88
CA GLU A 111 -8.57 5.64 -12.20
C GLU A 111 -7.45 6.36 -12.96
N LEU A 112 -6.73 7.27 -12.27
CA LEU A 112 -5.59 7.99 -12.85
C LEU A 112 -4.47 7.04 -13.28
N LEU A 113 -4.10 6.08 -12.44
CA LEU A 113 -3.07 5.08 -12.74
C LEU A 113 -3.50 4.15 -13.88
N PHE A 114 -4.75 3.68 -13.85
CA PHE A 114 -5.33 2.83 -14.89
C PHE A 114 -5.37 3.53 -16.25
N SER A 115 -5.82 4.78 -16.29
CA SER A 115 -5.81 5.62 -17.49
C SER A 115 -4.39 5.86 -18.05
N ALA A 116 -3.37 5.82 -17.18
CA ALA A 116 -1.96 5.90 -17.54
C ALA A 116 -1.32 4.53 -17.88
N GLY A 117 -2.11 3.45 -17.92
CA GLY A 117 -1.71 2.13 -18.38
C GLY A 117 -1.31 1.15 -17.27
N ALA A 118 -1.60 1.43 -16.00
CA ALA A 118 -1.52 0.42 -14.95
C ALA A 118 -2.59 -0.67 -15.17
N SER A 119 -2.26 -1.92 -14.86
CA SER A 119 -3.22 -3.03 -14.94
C SER A 119 -3.83 -3.32 -13.57
N VAL A 120 -5.14 -3.61 -13.53
CA VAL A 120 -5.82 -4.08 -12.31
C VAL A 120 -5.38 -5.47 -11.85
N ASN A 121 -4.76 -6.23 -12.77
CA ASN A 121 -4.31 -7.61 -12.57
C ASN A 121 -2.78 -7.74 -12.52
N GLU A 122 -2.02 -6.64 -12.63
CA GLU A 122 -0.59 -6.71 -12.34
C GLU A 122 -0.42 -7.05 -10.86
N HIS A 123 0.40 -8.04 -10.55
CA HIS A 123 0.60 -8.54 -9.20
C HIS A 123 2.05 -8.98 -8.99
N CYS A 124 2.45 -9.13 -7.74
CA CYS A 124 3.68 -9.84 -7.36
C CYS A 124 3.30 -11.15 -6.65
N GLU A 125 4.29 -11.89 -6.15
CA GLU A 125 4.05 -13.15 -5.42
C GLU A 125 3.17 -12.95 -4.18
N SER A 126 3.16 -11.76 -3.60
CA SER A 126 2.48 -11.52 -2.33
C SER A 126 1.07 -10.96 -2.45
N ALA A 127 0.79 -10.13 -3.47
CA ALA A 127 -0.49 -9.46 -3.60
C ALA A 127 -0.74 -8.88 -5.01
N ALA A 128 -2.01 -8.61 -5.25
CA ALA A 128 -2.58 -7.87 -6.38
C ALA A 128 -3.38 -6.67 -5.84
N PRO A 129 -3.73 -5.66 -6.66
CA PRO A 129 -4.50 -4.49 -6.21
C PRO A 129 -5.78 -4.85 -5.44
N ILE A 130 -6.49 -5.92 -5.85
CA ILE A 130 -7.71 -6.38 -5.17
C ILE A 130 -7.46 -6.87 -3.74
N HIS A 131 -6.30 -7.48 -3.48
CA HIS A 131 -5.90 -7.84 -2.12
C HIS A 131 -5.66 -6.60 -1.27
N GLY A 132 -5.01 -5.57 -1.84
CA GLY A 132 -4.81 -4.28 -1.17
C GLY A 132 -6.14 -3.64 -0.74
N ALA A 133 -7.13 -3.60 -1.62
CA ALA A 133 -8.46 -3.09 -1.31
C ALA A 133 -9.16 -3.85 -0.18
N VAL A 134 -9.02 -5.19 -0.16
CA VAL A 134 -9.58 -6.04 0.90
C VAL A 134 -8.85 -5.83 2.24
N MET A 135 -7.52 -5.78 2.22
CA MET A 135 -6.70 -5.53 3.41
C MET A 135 -6.98 -4.15 4.02
N GLY A 136 -7.09 -3.12 3.18
CA GLY A 136 -7.42 -1.75 3.58
C GLY A 136 -8.86 -1.56 4.03
N GLY A 137 -9.76 -2.49 3.67
CA GLY A 137 -11.16 -2.44 4.09
C GLY A 137 -12.03 -1.52 3.22
N HIS A 138 -11.77 -1.46 1.91
CA HIS A 138 -12.34 -0.45 1.01
C HIS A 138 -13.35 -1.06 0.02
N PRO A 139 -14.66 -1.14 0.37
CA PRO A 139 -15.67 -1.79 -0.48
C PRO A 139 -15.86 -1.09 -1.83
N GLU A 140 -15.78 0.25 -1.88
CA GLU A 140 -15.91 1.01 -3.13
C GLU A 140 -14.73 0.73 -4.08
N MET A 141 -13.52 0.58 -3.53
CA MET A 141 -12.35 0.19 -4.31
C MET A 141 -12.45 -1.25 -4.82
N VAL A 142 -12.96 -2.18 -4.00
CA VAL A 142 -13.22 -3.56 -4.44
C VAL A 142 -14.19 -3.57 -5.62
N ARG A 143 -15.30 -2.82 -5.54
CA ARG A 143 -16.26 -2.70 -6.64
C ARG A 143 -15.62 -2.10 -7.89
N TRP A 144 -14.89 -0.99 -7.76
CA TRP A 144 -14.20 -0.37 -8.89
C TRP A 144 -13.25 -1.35 -9.57
N LEU A 145 -12.48 -2.14 -8.81
CA LEU A 145 -11.59 -3.17 -9.37
C LEU A 145 -12.38 -4.28 -10.11
N LEU A 146 -13.48 -4.76 -9.54
CA LEU A 146 -14.32 -5.78 -10.18
C LEU A 146 -14.99 -5.25 -11.46
N ASP A 147 -15.45 -4.00 -11.45
CA ASP A 147 -16.02 -3.32 -12.62
C ASP A 147 -14.99 -3.16 -13.76
N HIS A 148 -13.69 -3.18 -13.42
CA HIS A 148 -12.56 -3.16 -14.36
C HIS A 148 -11.95 -4.54 -14.62
N GLU A 149 -12.70 -5.63 -14.36
CA GLU A 149 -12.32 -7.02 -14.66
C GLU A 149 -11.08 -7.50 -13.86
N ALA A 150 -10.93 -7.04 -12.62
CA ALA A 150 -9.93 -7.62 -11.72
C ALA A 150 -10.24 -9.09 -11.41
N ASP A 151 -9.23 -9.95 -11.54
CA ASP A 151 -9.31 -11.36 -11.22
C ASP A 151 -9.20 -11.58 -9.70
N ALA A 152 -10.36 -11.76 -9.06
CA ALA A 152 -10.47 -12.02 -7.63
C ALA A 152 -9.91 -13.41 -7.20
N ALA A 153 -9.57 -14.29 -8.15
CA ALA A 153 -8.99 -15.60 -7.88
C ALA A 153 -7.46 -15.60 -7.88
N LEU A 154 -6.80 -14.49 -8.26
CA LEU A 154 -5.36 -14.37 -8.11
C LEU A 154 -4.95 -14.67 -6.66
N PRO A 155 -3.88 -15.46 -6.43
CA PRO A 155 -3.46 -15.81 -5.09
C PRO A 155 -2.68 -14.67 -4.42
N ASP A 156 -2.92 -14.46 -3.14
CA ASP A 156 -2.00 -13.77 -2.23
C ASP A 156 -0.83 -14.69 -1.80
N TYR A 157 0.05 -14.19 -0.94
CA TYR A 157 1.19 -14.96 -0.40
C TYR A 157 0.80 -16.24 0.37
N GLN A 158 -0.46 -16.39 0.77
CA GLN A 158 -1.00 -17.58 1.44
C GLN A 158 -1.79 -18.48 0.48
N GLY A 159 -1.81 -18.15 -0.81
CA GLY A 159 -2.55 -18.89 -1.84
C GLY A 159 -4.05 -18.62 -1.83
N ARG A 160 -4.51 -17.53 -1.19
CA ARG A 160 -5.92 -17.17 -1.11
C ARG A 160 -6.30 -16.19 -2.21
N GLY A 161 -7.48 -16.36 -2.79
CA GLY A 161 -8.13 -15.30 -3.55
C GLY A 161 -8.75 -14.23 -2.65
N ALA A 162 -9.20 -13.12 -3.24
CA ALA A 162 -9.69 -11.94 -2.53
C ALA A 162 -10.86 -12.23 -1.58
N ARG A 163 -11.80 -13.11 -1.99
CA ARG A 163 -12.94 -13.51 -1.15
C ARG A 163 -12.49 -14.27 0.10
N GLN A 164 -11.59 -15.24 -0.04
CA GLN A 164 -11.11 -16.03 1.10
C GLN A 164 -10.29 -15.15 2.05
N LEU A 165 -9.48 -14.24 1.52
CA LEU A 165 -8.80 -13.22 2.31
C LEU A 165 -9.81 -12.38 3.13
N ALA A 166 -10.90 -11.91 2.53
CA ALA A 166 -11.93 -11.14 3.24
C ALA A 166 -12.58 -11.95 4.38
N VAL A 167 -12.85 -13.24 4.16
CA VAL A 167 -13.38 -14.15 5.20
C VAL A 167 -12.37 -14.30 6.35
N ASP A 168 -11.10 -14.55 6.05
CA ASP A 168 -10.05 -14.74 7.05
C ASP A 168 -9.81 -13.47 7.89
N LEU A 169 -9.93 -12.30 7.27
CA LEU A 169 -9.86 -11.01 7.94
C LEU A 169 -11.15 -10.63 8.69
N GLN A 170 -12.17 -11.50 8.68
CA GLN A 170 -13.47 -11.28 9.30
C GLN A 170 -14.18 -10.02 8.76
N ARG A 171 -14.13 -9.83 7.44
CA ARG A 171 -14.75 -8.73 6.67
C ARG A 171 -15.92 -9.25 5.83
N PRO A 172 -17.07 -9.63 6.44
CA PRO A 172 -18.18 -10.25 5.72
C PRO A 172 -18.83 -9.32 4.69
N ASP A 173 -18.78 -8.01 4.93
CA ASP A 173 -19.22 -6.95 4.01
C ASP A 173 -18.43 -6.94 2.70
N LEU A 174 -17.12 -7.21 2.77
CA LEU A 174 -16.27 -7.34 1.59
C LEU A 174 -16.41 -8.71 0.93
N ALA A 175 -16.51 -9.78 1.73
CA ALA A 175 -16.69 -11.13 1.20
C ALA A 175 -17.95 -11.24 0.32
N ALA A 176 -19.02 -10.53 0.70
CA ALA A 176 -20.28 -10.48 -0.05
C ALA A 176 -20.20 -9.73 -1.39
N LEU A 177 -19.10 -9.01 -1.68
CA LEU A 177 -18.92 -8.33 -2.98
C LEU A 177 -18.47 -9.28 -4.10
N PHE A 178 -18.13 -10.52 -3.76
CA PHE A 178 -17.61 -11.53 -4.69
C PHE A 178 -18.61 -12.65 -4.99
N ASP A 179 -19.86 -12.50 -4.55
CA ASP A 179 -20.94 -13.48 -4.74
C ASP A 179 -21.80 -13.17 -6.00
#